data_AF-A0A7W9LAX4-F1
#
_entry.id   AF-A0A7W9LAX4-F1
#
_cell.length_a   1.000
_cell.length_b   1.000
_cell.length_c   1.000
_cell.angle_alpha   90.00
_cell.angle_beta   90.00
_cell.angle_gamma   90.00
#
_symmetry.space_group_name_H-M   'P 1'
#
loop_
_entity.id
_entity.type
_entity.pdbx_description
1 polymer ?
#
loop_
_entity_poly.entity_id
_entity_poly.type
_entity_poly.pdbx_seq_one_letter_code
_entity_poly.pdbx_strand_id
1 'polypeptide(L)' 'MRTVIDIDKELLEVAQHELGTSTMKETVNAALEEIAERAKRREAFEYWRTRDNSDLLDPEIMKHAW' A
#
# COMPACT_ATOMS: atom_id res chain seq x y z
N MET A 1 -0.70 -2.94 22.63
CA MET A 1 -1.12 -1.66 23.20
C MET A 1 -2.61 -1.47 22.94
N ARG A 2 -3.39 -0.94 23.88
CA ARG A 2 -4.80 -0.62 23.67
C ARG A 2 -4.96 0.89 23.72
N THR A 3 -5.50 1.46 22.66
CA THR A 3 -5.76 2.89 22.54
C THR A 3 -7.26 3.08 22.44
N VAL A 4 -7.80 4.07 23.16
CA VAL A 4 -9.20 4.48 23.04
C VAL A 4 -9.23 5.67 22.10
N ILE A 5 -10.02 5.57 21.04
CA ILE A 5 -10.23 6.61 20.04
C ILE A 5 -11.71 6.67 19.72
N ASP A 6 -12.21 7.86 19.40
CA ASP A 6 -13.52 8.02 18.81
C ASP A 6 -13.43 7.72 17.31
N ILE A 7 -14.39 6.94 16.81
CA ILE A 7 -14.46 6.53 15.41
C ILE A 7 -15.85 6.84 14.89
N ASP A 8 -15.90 7.50 13.74
CA ASP A 8 -17.13 7.65 12.98
C ASP A 8 -17.63 6.28 12.51
N LYS A 9 -18.84 5.90 12.92
CA LYS A 9 -19.40 4.58 12.64
C LYS A 9 -19.74 4.39 11.17
N GLU A 10 -20.18 5.44 10.48
CA GLU A 10 -20.54 5.34 9.06
C GLU A 10 -19.28 5.11 8.24
N LEU A 11 -18.20 5.84 8.54
CA LEU A 11 -16.90 5.61 7.89
C LEU A 11 -16.32 4.23 8.22
N LEU A 12 -16.51 3.75 9.45
CA LEU A 12 -16.07 2.40 9.82
C LEU A 12 -16.80 1.32 9.02
N GLU A 13 -18.12 1.45 8.84
CA GLU A 13 -18.92 0.50 8.05
C GLU A 13 -18.50 0.49 6.58
N VAL A 14 -18.26 1.67 5.99
CA VAL A 14 -17.73 1.78 4.62
C VAL A 14 -16.36 1.10 4.53
N ALA A 15 -15.45 1.38 5.46
CA ALA A 15 -14.13 0.76 5.46
C ALA A 15 -14.22 -0.77 5.68
N GLN A 16 -15.16 -1.24 6.49
CA GLN A 16 -15.40 -2.67 6.69
C GLN A 16 -15.83 -3.37 5.41
N HIS A 17 -16.75 -2.75 4.67
CA HIS A 17 -17.19 -3.24 3.37
C HIS A 17 -16.03 -3.30 2.36
N GLU A 18 -15.32 -2.18 2.18
CA GLU A 18 -14.25 -2.08 1.19
C GLU A 18 -13.05 -3.00 1.49
N LEU A 19 -12.71 -3.16 2.78
CA LEU A 19 -11.58 -3.98 3.22
C LEU A 19 -11.98 -5.45 3.50
N GLY A 20 -13.26 -5.79 3.43
CA GLY A 20 -13.76 -7.13 3.74
C GLY A 20 -13.51 -7.57 5.19
N THR A 21 -13.54 -6.63 6.15
CA THR A 21 -13.21 -6.89 7.56
C THR A 21 -14.45 -6.97 8.44
N SER A 22 -14.42 -7.82 9.48
CA SER A 22 -15.61 -8.10 10.30
C SER A 22 -15.59 -7.37 11.64
N THR A 23 -14.42 -6.96 12.13
CA THR A 23 -14.29 -6.25 13.40
C THR A 23 -13.61 -4.90 13.25
N MET A 24 -13.97 -3.94 14.11
CA MET A 24 -13.35 -2.61 14.13
C MET A 24 -11.82 -2.66 14.23
N LYS A 25 -11.28 -3.61 15.01
CA LYS A 25 -9.83 -3.79 15.15
C LYS A 25 -9.20 -4.24 13.83
N GLU A 26 -9.81 -5.22 13.15
CA GLU A 26 -9.34 -5.69 11.84
C GLU A 26 -9.37 -4.56 10.82
N THR A 27 -10.46 -3.79 10.78
CA THR A 27 -10.62 -2.67 9.85
C THR A 27 -9.56 -1.61 10.07
N VAL A 28 -9.34 -1.20 11.33
CA VAL A 28 -8.32 -0.18 11.67
C VAL A 28 -6.92 -0.67 11.29
N ASN A 29 -6.58 -1.92 11.61
CA ASN A 29 -5.27 -2.46 11.27
C ASN A 29 -5.07 -2.57 9.75
N ALA A 30 -6.06 -3.11 9.03
CA ALA A 30 -6.02 -3.25 7.58
C ALA A 30 -5.94 -1.89 6.87
N ALA A 31 -6.70 -0.88 7.34
CA ALA A 31 -6.65 0.46 6.79
C ALA A 31 -5.27 1.12 6.97
N LEU A 32 -4.64 0.94 8.14
CA LEU A 32 -3.30 1.46 8.40
C LEU A 32 -2.25 0.77 7.52
N GLU A 33 -2.34 -0.54 7.37
CA GLU A 33 -1.46 -1.32 6.49
C GLU A 33 -1.61 -0.90 5.03
N GLU A 34 -2.85 -0.76 4.54
CA GLU A 34 -3.10 -0.35 3.16
C GLU A 34 -2.55 1.05 2.85
N ILE A 35 -2.65 2.00 3.79
CA ILE A 35 -2.06 3.33 3.61
C ILE A 35 -0.53 3.28 3.62
N ALA A 36 0.08 2.47 4.47
CA ALA A 36 1.53 2.26 4.49
C ALA A 36 2.02 1.64 3.18
N GLU A 37 1.34 0.60 2.69
CA GLU A 37 1.65 -0.05 1.41
C GLU A 37 1.43 0.91 0.24
N ARG A 38 0.38 1.73 0.27
CA ARG A 38 0.17 2.77 -0.75
C ARG A 38 1.31 3.79 -0.77
N ALA A 39 1.91 4.12 0.37
CA ALA A 39 3.09 4.98 0.42
C ALA A 39 4.31 4.31 -0.24
N LYS A 40 4.58 3.04 0.08
CA LYS A 40 5.65 2.26 -0.56
C LYS A 40 5.45 2.15 -2.08
N ARG A 41 4.23 1.90 -2.54
CA ARG A 41 3.90 1.87 -3.97
C ARG A 41 4.17 3.21 -4.65
N ARG A 42 3.89 4.34 -3.99
CA ARG A 42 4.23 5.68 -4.51
C ARG A 42 5.75 5.90 -4.59
N GLU A 43 6.50 5.54 -3.54
CA GLU A 43 7.96 5.65 -3.55
C GLU A 43 8.60 4.79 -4.64
N ALA A 44 8.15 3.53 -4.78
CA ALA A 44 8.61 2.65 -5.84
C ALA A 44 8.31 3.25 -7.22
N PHE A 45 7.11 3.79 -7.42
CA PHE A 45 6.75 4.45 -8.67
C PHE A 45 7.66 5.67 -8.96
N GLU A 46 7.89 6.54 -7.97
CA GLU A 46 8.79 7.68 -8.14
C GLU A 46 10.23 7.26 -8.42
N TYR A 47 10.72 6.21 -7.76
CA TYR A 47 12.03 5.61 -8.06
C TYR A 47 12.14 5.21 -9.54
N TRP A 48 11.13 4.51 -10.06
CA TRP A 48 11.08 4.11 -11.47
C TRP A 48 10.87 5.28 -12.45
N ARG A 49 10.20 6.35 -12.02
CA ARG A 49 9.95 7.51 -12.89
C ARG A 49 11.15 8.44 -13.01
N THR A 50 11.98 8.52 -11.98
CA THR A 50 13.02 9.56 -11.85
C THR A 50 14.43 9.10 -12.16
N ARG A 51 14.73 7.80 -12.03
CA ARG A 51 16.02 7.24 -12.45
C ARG A 51 16.02 6.93 -13.95
N ASP A 52 17.19 7.06 -14.55
CA ASP A 52 17.45 6.48 -15.86
C ASP A 52 17.38 4.96 -15.74
N ASN A 53 16.36 4.38 -16.37
CA ASN A 53 16.11 2.94 -16.40
C ASN A 53 16.21 2.41 -17.85
N SER A 54 16.98 3.10 -18.69
CA SER A 54 17.23 2.68 -20.07
C SER A 54 17.94 1.32 -20.15
N ASP A 55 18.69 0.95 -19.11
CA ASP A 55 19.32 -0.36 -18.93
C ASP A 55 18.30 -1.51 -18.85
N LEU A 56 17.15 -1.30 -18.22
CA LEU A 56 16.05 -2.27 -18.19
C LEU A 56 15.38 -2.48 -19.55
N LEU A 57 15.58 -1.56 -20.49
CA LEU A 57 15.07 -1.66 -21.86
C LEU A 57 16.10 -2.25 -22.83
N ASP A 58 17.34 -2.48 -22.40
CA ASP A 58 18.39 -3.08 -23.20
C ASP A 58 18.31 -4.63 -23.13
N PRO A 59 17.97 -5.31 -24.24
CA PRO A 59 17.86 -6.77 -24.27
C PRO A 59 19.18 -7.49 -23.97
N GLU A 60 20.33 -6.90 -24.26
CA GLU A 60 21.64 -7.52 -23.99
C GLU A 60 22.00 -7.44 -22.50
N ILE A 61 21.63 -6.35 -21.82
CA ILE A 61 21.80 -6.22 -20.36
C ILE A 61 20.86 -7.20 -19.64
N MET A 62 19.58 -7.26 -20.06
CA MET A 62 18.57 -8.09 -19.41
C MET A 62 18.80 -9.61 -19.55
N LYS A 63 19.56 -10.06 -20.56
CA LYS A 63 19.96 -11.47 -20.70
C LYS A 63 20.78 -12.01 -19.53
N HIS A 64 21.45 -11.13 -18.77
CA HIS A 64 22.33 -11.50 -17.66
C HIS A 64 21.69 -11.30 -16.28
N ALA A 65 20.41 -10.90 -16.23
CA ALA A 65 19.70 -10.58 -14.99
C ALA A 65 19.11 -11.82 -14.26
N TRP A 66 19.18 -13.01 -14.86
CA TRP A 66 18.62 -14.26 -14.35
C TRP A 66 19.65 -15.39 -14.37
#